data_AF-A0A4Y8N573-F1
#
_entry.id   AF-A0A4Y8N573-F1
#
_cell.length_a   1.000
_cell.length_b   1.000
_cell.length_c   1.000
_cell.angle_alpha   90.00
_cell.angle_beta   90.00
_cell.angle_gamma   90.00
#
_symmetry.space_group_name_H-M   'P 1'
#
loop_
_entity.id
_entity.type
_entity.pdbx_description
1 polymer ?
#
loop_
_entity_poly.entity_id
_entity_poly.type
_entity_poly.pdbx_seq_one_letter_code
_entity_poly.pdbx_strand_id
1 'polypeptide(L)'
;MLQSSSARRVARFTPCFNSYLRTAIAALSVAALLSACAIPKHPDEQAAAPDPFNPAAAQLLDDTSWVLSAWKQADGTARAIPAADQGKPITLTLSTSTGQRHASGFSGCNRYMGSYALKDGKLSFGTLGGTRMACAAPGGQIEGAYLNALTHIDRTGVQMRAPQQMQLVLDNGDTLTFDSSTK
;
A
#
# COMPACT_ATOMS: atom_id res chain seq x y z
N MET A 1 -57.11 -73.83 -60.33
CA MET A 1 -56.54 -73.21 -61.54
C MET A 1 -55.16 -72.68 -61.19
N LEU A 2 -54.21 -72.88 -62.11
CA LEU A 2 -52.76 -72.69 -61.98
C LEU A 2 -52.33 -71.23 -61.77
N GLN A 3 -51.02 -71.09 -61.48
CA GLN A 3 -50.12 -69.93 -61.65
C GLN A 3 -49.97 -69.02 -60.41
N SER A 4 -48.81 -68.45 -60.10
CA SER A 4 -47.42 -68.62 -60.55
C SER A 4 -46.55 -67.71 -59.66
N SER A 5 -45.39 -68.21 -59.26
CA SER A 5 -44.10 -67.50 -59.08
C SER A 5 -44.01 -66.19 -58.27
N SER A 6 -43.10 -66.14 -57.29
CA SER A 6 -41.69 -65.81 -57.56
C SER A 6 -40.92 -65.57 -56.25
N ALA A 7 -39.78 -66.24 -56.13
CA ALA A 7 -38.86 -66.14 -55.00
C ALA A 7 -37.97 -64.89 -55.10
N ARG A 8 -37.72 -64.22 -53.98
CA ARG A 8 -36.48 -63.48 -53.76
C ARG A 8 -35.84 -63.91 -52.45
N ARG A 9 -34.73 -64.64 -52.57
CA ARG A 9 -33.77 -64.87 -51.49
C ARG A 9 -33.04 -63.56 -51.24
N VAL A 10 -32.97 -63.14 -49.97
CA VAL A 10 -31.94 -62.19 -49.52
C VAL A 10 -31.08 -62.93 -48.51
N ALA A 11 -29.78 -62.95 -48.81
CA ALA A 11 -28.76 -63.69 -48.11
C ALA A 11 -28.53 -63.16 -46.68
N ARG A 12 -28.21 -64.08 -45.77
CA ARG A 12 -27.60 -63.77 -44.48
C ARG A 12 -26.12 -63.44 -44.68
N PHE A 13 -25.66 -62.37 -44.04
CA PHE A 13 -24.26 -62.19 -43.67
C PHE A 13 -24.20 -61.62 -42.24
N THR A 14 -23.91 -62.49 -41.28
CA THR A 14 -23.12 -62.17 -40.08
C THR A 14 -21.66 -62.41 -40.47
N PRO A 15 -20.62 -61.70 -39.95
CA PRO A 15 -20.32 -61.68 -38.51
C PRO A 15 -19.52 -60.46 -37.96
N CYS A 16 -19.25 -60.52 -36.65
CA CYS A 16 -18.05 -60.06 -35.92
C CYS A 16 -17.54 -58.62 -36.08
N PHE A 17 -17.60 -57.84 -35.00
CA PHE A 17 -16.43 -57.43 -34.19
C PHE A 17 -16.95 -56.52 -33.05
N ASN A 18 -17.20 -57.03 -31.86
CA ASN A 18 -16.25 -57.34 -30.78
C ASN A 18 -15.61 -56.08 -30.14
N SER A 19 -15.85 -55.94 -28.83
CA SER A 19 -14.88 -55.46 -27.83
C SER A 19 -14.82 -54.00 -27.33
N TYR A 20 -15.74 -53.08 -27.65
CA TYR A 20 -15.61 -51.69 -27.13
C TYR A 20 -16.59 -51.26 -26.04
N LEU A 21 -17.39 -52.17 -25.48
CA LEU A 21 -18.49 -51.80 -24.56
C LEU A 21 -18.23 -52.09 -23.07
N ARG A 22 -17.00 -52.36 -22.62
CA ARG A 22 -16.77 -52.77 -21.21
C ARG A 22 -15.70 -52.04 -20.41
N THR A 23 -14.99 -51.05 -20.97
CA THR A 23 -13.83 -50.43 -20.28
C THR A 23 -13.93 -48.92 -20.08
N ALA A 24 -15.13 -48.37 -19.85
CA ALA A 24 -15.30 -46.92 -19.63
C ALA A 24 -15.86 -46.52 -18.25
N ILE A 25 -15.97 -47.44 -17.28
CA ILE A 25 -16.65 -47.14 -15.99
C ILE A 25 -15.70 -47.17 -14.77
N ALA A 26 -14.45 -47.64 -14.89
CA ALA A 26 -13.61 -47.92 -13.71
C ALA A 26 -12.46 -46.94 -13.42
N ALA A 27 -12.43 -45.74 -14.01
CA ALA A 27 -11.32 -44.79 -13.82
C ALA A 27 -11.75 -43.34 -13.48
N LEU A 28 -12.92 -43.18 -12.84
CA LEU A 28 -13.49 -41.85 -12.54
C LEU A 28 -13.63 -41.56 -11.03
N SER A 29 -12.92 -42.29 -10.16
CA SER A 29 -13.15 -42.29 -8.71
C SER A 29 -11.90 -42.10 -7.82
N VAL A 30 -10.83 -41.44 -8.32
CA VAL A 30 -9.64 -41.10 -7.49
C VAL A 30 -9.24 -39.60 -7.55
N ALA A 31 -10.07 -38.73 -8.13
CA ALA A 31 -9.75 -37.30 -8.32
C ALA A 31 -10.53 -36.33 -7.42
N ALA A 32 -10.96 -36.73 -6.21
CA ALA A 32 -11.92 -35.95 -5.42
C ALA A 32 -11.57 -35.74 -3.94
N LEU A 33 -10.29 -35.71 -3.54
CA LEU A 33 -9.91 -35.55 -2.12
C LEU A 33 -8.84 -34.46 -1.83
N LEU A 34 -8.68 -33.44 -2.68
CA LEU A 34 -7.72 -32.34 -2.43
C LEU A 34 -8.35 -30.94 -2.33
N SER A 35 -9.68 -30.81 -2.21
CA SER A 35 -10.36 -29.51 -2.28
C SER A 35 -10.89 -29.01 -0.93
N ALA A 36 -10.05 -28.98 0.11
CA ALA A 36 -10.47 -28.49 1.43
C ALA A 36 -9.36 -27.72 2.18
N CYS A 37 -8.80 -26.69 1.56
CA CYS A 37 -8.17 -25.57 2.26
C CYS A 37 -8.61 -24.24 1.63
N ALA A 38 -9.91 -24.02 1.48
CA ALA A 38 -10.42 -22.67 1.26
C ALA A 38 -10.48 -21.99 2.64
N ILE A 39 -9.39 -21.34 3.02
CA ILE A 39 -9.36 -20.48 4.21
C ILE A 39 -10.49 -19.45 4.03
N PRO A 40 -11.44 -19.34 4.97
CA PRO A 40 -12.44 -18.28 4.90
C PRO A 40 -11.68 -16.96 4.91
N LYS A 41 -11.72 -16.23 3.79
CA LYS A 41 -11.19 -14.87 3.76
C LYS A 41 -11.98 -14.10 4.81
N HIS A 42 -11.29 -13.65 5.87
CA HIS A 42 -11.92 -12.82 6.88
C HIS A 42 -12.49 -11.57 6.18
N PRO A 43 -13.76 -11.21 6.39
CA PRO A 43 -14.41 -10.07 5.73
C PRO A 43 -13.63 -8.74 5.91
N ASP A 44 -12.77 -8.68 6.92
CA ASP A 44 -11.93 -7.52 7.25
C ASP A 44 -10.92 -7.16 6.16
N GLU A 45 -10.51 -8.10 5.30
CA GLU A 45 -9.56 -7.85 4.21
C GLU A 45 -10.21 -7.03 3.07
N GLN A 46 -11.54 -7.09 2.92
CA GLN A 46 -12.29 -6.39 1.89
C GLN A 46 -12.86 -5.03 2.35
N ALA A 47 -12.66 -4.66 3.61
CA ALA A 47 -13.13 -3.38 4.14
C ALA A 47 -12.41 -2.22 3.44
N ALA A 48 -13.16 -1.19 3.03
CA ALA A 48 -12.60 0.04 2.46
C ALA A 48 -11.48 0.58 3.35
N ALA A 49 -10.44 1.17 2.74
CA ALA A 49 -9.38 1.79 3.51
C ALA A 49 -9.97 2.87 4.42
N PRO A 50 -9.60 2.93 5.71
CA PRO A 50 -10.01 4.01 6.59
C PRO A 50 -9.65 5.36 5.96
N ASP A 51 -10.51 6.38 6.14
CA ASP A 51 -10.22 7.75 5.71
C ASP A 51 -8.87 8.17 6.30
N PRO A 52 -7.87 8.54 5.46
CA PRO A 52 -6.58 9.00 5.95
C PRO A 52 -6.71 10.18 6.91
N PHE A 53 -7.71 11.05 6.75
CA PHE A 53 -7.91 12.24 7.59
C PHE A 53 -8.78 11.97 8.82
N ASN A 54 -9.03 10.71 9.16
CA ASN A 54 -9.69 10.36 10.41
C ASN A 54 -8.85 10.88 11.60
N PRO A 55 -9.42 11.72 12.49
CA PRO A 55 -8.67 12.28 13.60
C PRO A 55 -8.06 11.22 14.51
N ALA A 56 -8.65 10.01 14.61
CA ALA A 56 -8.15 8.89 15.41
C ALA A 56 -6.85 8.26 14.85
N ALA A 57 -6.57 8.42 13.55
CA ALA A 57 -5.38 7.87 12.93
C ALA A 57 -4.12 8.67 13.32
N ALA A 58 -4.27 9.97 13.59
CA ALA A 58 -3.16 10.83 13.98
C ALA A 58 -2.55 10.44 15.34
N GLN A 59 -3.31 9.85 16.26
CA GLN A 59 -2.79 9.43 17.58
C GLN A 59 -1.88 8.20 17.48
N LEU A 60 -1.87 7.51 16.34
CA LEU A 60 -0.99 6.38 16.06
C LEU A 60 0.40 6.81 15.56
N LEU A 61 0.68 8.11 15.53
CA LEU A 61 1.96 8.64 15.06
C LEU A 61 3.07 8.58 16.12
N ASP A 62 2.76 8.26 17.38
CA ASP A 62 3.78 8.08 18.41
C ASP A 62 4.72 6.89 18.05
N ASP A 63 6.03 7.08 18.22
CA ASP A 63 7.08 6.09 17.94
C ASP A 63 7.13 5.59 16.48
N THR A 64 6.82 6.48 15.53
CA THR A 64 6.86 6.21 14.08
C THR A 64 8.03 6.91 13.38
N SER A 65 8.43 6.39 12.21
CA SER A 65 9.49 6.97 11.37
C SER A 65 9.03 7.08 9.91
N TRP A 66 9.37 8.20 9.29
CA TRP A 66 8.84 8.65 8.01
C TRP A 66 9.93 9.25 7.14
N VAL A 67 9.83 9.04 5.83
CA VAL A 67 10.70 9.65 4.81
C VAL A 67 9.83 10.48 3.87
N LEU A 68 10.21 11.72 3.61
CA LEU A 68 9.49 12.57 2.65
C LEU A 68 9.69 12.02 1.25
N SER A 69 8.58 11.65 0.59
CA SER A 69 8.58 11.07 -0.76
C SER A 69 8.03 12.02 -1.81
N ALA A 70 7.19 12.98 -1.43
CA ALA A 70 6.73 14.02 -2.34
C ALA A 70 6.40 15.33 -1.61
N TRP A 71 6.56 16.44 -2.32
CA TRP A 71 6.04 17.74 -1.91
C TRP A 71 5.35 18.39 -3.11
N LYS A 72 4.03 18.60 -3.00
CA LYS A 72 3.22 19.30 -4.00
C LYS A 72 2.81 20.66 -3.47
N GLN A 73 2.88 21.65 -4.34
CA GLN A 73 2.36 22.98 -4.07
C GLN A 73 0.83 23.01 -4.25
N ALA A 74 0.18 24.03 -3.72
CA ALA A 74 -1.28 24.21 -3.82
C ALA A 74 -1.82 24.22 -5.28
N ASP A 75 -0.99 24.62 -6.25
CA ASP A 75 -1.30 24.62 -7.69
C ASP A 75 -1.14 23.23 -8.35
N GLY A 76 -0.70 22.23 -7.59
CA GLY A 76 -0.41 20.88 -8.07
C GLY A 76 1.02 20.67 -8.59
N THR A 77 1.83 21.73 -8.66
CA THR A 77 3.23 21.65 -9.09
C THR A 77 4.05 20.88 -8.07
N ALA A 78 4.84 19.90 -8.52
CA ALA A 78 5.75 19.17 -7.65
C ALA A 78 6.98 20.04 -7.34
N ARG A 79 7.22 20.30 -6.05
CA ARG A 79 8.46 20.92 -5.59
C ARG A 79 9.58 19.88 -5.67
N ALA A 80 10.73 20.28 -6.19
CA ALA A 80 11.92 19.44 -6.16
C ALA A 80 12.33 19.14 -4.71
N ILE A 81 12.36 17.85 -4.35
CA ILE A 81 12.95 17.35 -3.11
C ILE A 81 14.23 16.60 -3.46
N PRO A 82 15.27 16.59 -2.59
CA PRO A 82 16.46 15.80 -2.82
C PRO A 82 16.07 14.33 -2.94
N ALA A 83 16.24 13.77 -4.13
CA ALA A 83 16.02 12.35 -4.35
C ALA A 83 17.04 11.55 -3.54
N ALA A 84 16.65 10.35 -3.09
CA ALA A 84 17.48 9.52 -2.21
C ALA A 84 18.84 9.10 -2.83
N ASP A 85 18.97 9.21 -4.15
CA ASP A 85 20.19 8.97 -4.93
C ASP A 85 21.10 10.21 -5.06
N GLN A 86 20.54 11.41 -4.95
CA GLN A 86 21.26 12.69 -5.04
C GLN A 86 21.66 13.27 -3.68
N GLY A 87 21.28 12.60 -2.58
CA GLY A 87 21.62 13.00 -1.22
C GLY A 87 20.89 12.18 -0.17
N LYS A 88 21.06 12.56 1.09
CA LYS A 88 20.33 11.93 2.19
C LYS A 88 18.86 12.37 2.16
N PRO A 89 17.88 11.45 2.21
CA PRO A 89 16.48 11.82 2.18
C PRO A 89 16.07 12.62 3.42
N ILE A 90 15.05 13.46 3.25
CA ILE A 90 14.42 14.19 4.35
C ILE A 90 13.63 13.19 5.20
N THR A 91 13.89 13.20 6.51
CA THR A 91 13.32 12.22 7.44
C THR A 91 12.62 12.92 8.60
N LEU A 92 11.61 12.25 9.14
CA LEU A 92 10.91 12.62 10.37
C LEU A 92 10.73 11.38 11.24
N THR A 93 11.16 11.48 12.49
CA THR A 93 10.98 10.45 13.51
C THR A 93 10.27 11.10 14.69
N LEU A 94 9.14 10.51 15.07
CA LEU A 94 8.35 10.89 16.24
C LEU A 94 8.61 9.85 17.31
N SER A 95 9.06 10.24 18.50
CA SER A 95 9.31 9.29 19.59
C SER A 95 8.79 9.81 20.92
N THR A 96 8.45 8.86 21.80
CA THR A 96 8.08 9.11 23.20
C THR A 96 9.09 8.52 24.18
N SER A 97 10.21 7.98 23.69
CA SER A 97 11.22 7.25 24.47
C SER A 97 11.84 8.03 25.63
N THR A 98 11.88 9.37 25.55
CA THR A 98 12.38 10.24 26.63
C THR A 98 11.32 10.57 27.69
N GLY A 99 10.14 9.94 27.62
CA GLY A 99 8.98 10.23 28.45
C GLY A 99 8.20 11.47 28.00
N GLN A 100 8.64 12.13 26.93
CA GLN A 100 7.98 13.28 26.31
C GLN A 100 7.93 13.09 24.80
N ARG A 101 6.94 13.68 24.14
CA ARG A 101 6.81 13.66 22.67
C ARG A 101 7.90 14.52 22.03
N HIS A 102 8.86 13.85 21.41
CA HIS A 102 10.01 14.47 20.73
C HIS A 102 10.09 14.06 19.26
N ALA A 103 10.20 15.06 18.40
CA ALA A 103 10.42 14.92 16.97
C ALA A 103 11.90 15.13 16.65
N SER A 104 12.42 14.35 15.72
CA SER A 104 13.79 14.49 15.22
C SER A 104 13.87 14.07 13.76
N GLY A 105 14.87 14.55 13.04
CA GLY A 105 14.99 14.18 11.64
C GLY A 105 16.13 14.86 10.90
N PHE A 106 16.03 14.82 9.58
CA PHE A 106 16.95 15.46 8.66
C PHE A 106 16.15 16.31 7.68
N SER A 107 16.47 17.59 7.57
CA SER A 107 15.73 18.60 6.80
C SER A 107 16.28 18.78 5.37
N GLY A 108 17.29 18.01 4.97
CA GLY A 108 17.94 18.08 3.66
C GLY A 108 19.41 18.50 3.75
N CYS A 109 19.76 19.35 4.71
CA CYS A 109 21.15 19.73 5.00
C CYS A 109 21.55 19.45 6.45
N ASN A 110 20.70 19.82 7.41
CA ASN A 110 20.98 19.64 8.82
C ASN A 110 20.05 18.63 9.49
N ARG A 111 20.43 18.25 10.71
CA ARG A 111 19.54 17.53 11.62
C ARG A 111 18.70 18.55 12.38
N TYR A 112 17.44 18.20 12.60
CA TYR A 112 16.52 19.01 13.38
C TYR A 112 15.90 18.18 14.51
N MET A 113 15.42 18.88 15.52
CA MET A 113 14.78 18.31 16.69
C MET A 113 13.80 19.30 17.30
N GLY A 114 12.80 18.81 18.03
CA GLY A 114 11.85 19.65 18.75
C GLY A 114 10.74 18.84 19.39
N SER A 115 9.80 19.50 20.05
CA SER A 115 8.61 18.84 20.58
C SER A 115 7.53 18.71 19.52
N TYR A 116 6.64 17.72 19.68
CA TYR A 116 5.40 17.64 18.91
C TYR A 116 4.21 17.35 19.81
N ALA A 117 3.02 17.68 19.32
CA ALA A 117 1.75 17.37 19.96
C ALA A 117 0.75 16.85 18.93
N LEU A 118 -0.04 15.88 19.37
CA LEU A 118 -1.15 15.29 18.63
C LEU A 118 -2.44 15.74 19.33
N LYS A 119 -3.19 16.66 18.71
CA LYS A 119 -4.44 17.20 19.25
C LYS A 119 -5.46 17.34 18.13
N ASP A 120 -6.71 17.01 18.39
CA ASP A 120 -7.83 17.18 17.44
C ASP A 120 -7.56 16.53 16.06
N GLY A 121 -6.82 15.42 16.03
CA GLY A 121 -6.46 14.74 14.78
C GLY A 121 -5.34 15.40 13.98
N LYS A 122 -4.64 16.37 14.57
CA LYS A 122 -3.58 17.14 13.92
C LYS A 122 -2.24 16.95 14.62
N LEU A 123 -1.20 16.77 13.81
CA LEU A 123 0.19 16.87 14.21
C LEU A 123 0.63 18.34 14.21
N SER A 124 1.19 18.79 15.33
CA SER A 124 1.75 20.12 15.49
C SER A 124 3.14 20.03 16.10
N PHE A 125 4.04 20.90 15.68
CA PHE A 125 5.39 20.98 16.21
C PHE A 125 5.53 22.23 17.08
N GLY A 126 6.28 22.09 18.17
CA GLY A 126 6.71 23.23 18.98
C GLY A 126 7.89 23.95 18.33
N THR A 127 8.75 24.56 19.16
CA THR A 127 9.98 25.17 18.67
C THR A 127 10.90 24.09 18.09
N LEU A 128 11.18 24.20 16.80
CA LEU A 128 12.14 23.34 16.09
C LEU A 128 13.52 23.99 16.12
N GLY A 129 14.50 23.23 16.60
CA GLY A 129 15.93 23.58 16.55
C GLY A 129 16.67 22.72 15.55
N GLY A 130 17.77 23.22 15.00
CA GLY A 130 18.61 22.50 14.05
C GLY A 130 20.08 22.93 14.12
N THR A 131 20.96 22.11 13.55
CA THR A 131 22.37 22.50 13.35
C THR A 131 22.49 23.49 12.19
N ARG A 132 23.60 24.24 12.10
CA ARG A 132 23.84 25.23 11.03
C ARG A 132 25.08 24.89 10.21
N MET A 133 25.04 23.78 9.49
CA MET A 133 26.03 23.45 8.46
C MET A 133 25.62 24.10 7.14
N ALA A 134 26.60 24.54 6.36
CA ALA A 134 26.38 25.02 5.01
C ALA A 134 26.49 23.86 4.02
N CYS A 135 25.39 23.52 3.35
CA CYS A 135 25.39 22.55 2.25
C CYS A 135 25.27 23.29 0.91
N ALA A 136 26.21 23.06 0.00
CA ALA A 136 26.10 23.53 -1.39
C ALA A 136 25.10 22.70 -2.23
N ALA A 137 24.60 21.59 -1.66
CA ALA A 137 23.64 20.70 -2.30
C ALA A 137 22.21 21.28 -2.33
N PRO A 138 21.31 20.74 -3.19
CA PRO A 138 19.88 21.12 -3.20
C PRO A 138 19.20 21.03 -1.83
N GLY A 139 19.70 20.14 -0.95
CA GLY A 139 19.28 20.00 0.44
C GLY A 139 19.38 21.27 1.29
N GLY A 140 20.32 22.18 0.99
CA GLY A 140 20.43 23.47 1.70
C GLY A 140 19.31 24.45 1.36
N GLN A 141 18.80 24.42 0.13
CA GLN A 141 17.73 25.32 -0.32
C GLN A 141 16.36 24.89 0.22
N ILE A 142 16.14 23.58 0.38
CA ILE A 142 14.86 23.04 0.85
C ILE A 142 14.72 23.09 2.37
N GLU A 143 15.81 23.05 3.14
CA GLU A 143 15.76 22.95 4.60
C GLU A 143 14.88 24.03 5.24
N GLY A 144 15.11 25.30 4.89
CA GLY A 144 14.35 26.41 5.49
C GLY A 144 12.87 26.31 5.16
N ALA A 145 12.54 25.96 3.92
CA ALA A 145 11.17 25.75 3.49
C ALA A 145 10.53 24.56 4.24
N TYR A 146 11.26 23.45 4.42
CA TYR A 146 10.75 22.27 5.11
C TYR A 146 10.46 22.55 6.59
N LEU A 147 11.39 23.19 7.30
CA LEU A 147 11.19 23.54 8.71
C LEU A 147 10.04 24.54 8.89
N ASN A 148 9.88 25.49 7.96
CA ASN A 148 8.73 26.39 7.95
C ASN A 148 7.42 25.64 7.66
N ALA A 149 7.41 24.70 6.71
CA ALA A 149 6.23 23.89 6.42
C ALA A 149 5.72 23.13 7.67
N LEU A 150 6.62 22.60 8.50
CA LEU A 150 6.25 21.92 9.74
C LEU A 150 5.55 22.83 10.77
N THR A 151 5.73 24.15 10.70
CA THR A 151 5.04 25.10 11.59
C THR A 151 3.64 25.51 11.10
N HIS A 152 3.29 25.17 9.86
CA HIS A 152 2.09 25.61 9.16
C HIS A 152 1.12 24.45 8.82
N ILE A 153 1.15 23.37 9.61
CA ILE A 153 0.29 22.19 9.39
C ILE A 153 -1.17 22.53 9.74
N ASP A 154 -2.05 22.37 8.75
CA ASP A 154 -3.50 22.53 8.92
C ASP A 154 -4.17 21.16 9.16
N ARG A 155 -3.84 20.16 8.34
CA ARG A 155 -4.43 18.81 8.45
C ARG A 155 -3.37 17.72 8.37
N THR A 156 -3.62 16.63 9.08
CA THR A 156 -2.77 15.44 9.09
C THR A 156 -3.60 14.26 8.62
N GLY A 157 -3.19 13.67 7.50
CA GLY A 157 -3.71 12.41 6.99
C GLY A 157 -2.72 11.29 7.32
N VAL A 158 -3.21 10.16 7.84
CA VAL A 158 -2.40 9.02 8.23
C VAL A 158 -3.08 7.73 7.75
N GLN A 159 -2.40 7.00 6.89
CA GLN A 159 -2.79 5.67 6.44
C GLN A 159 -1.86 4.63 7.07
N MET A 160 -2.40 3.87 8.03
CA MET A 160 -1.67 2.80 8.73
C MET A 160 -1.78 1.44 8.04
N ARG A 161 -2.67 1.30 7.04
CA ARG A 161 -2.76 0.12 6.17
C ARG A 161 -1.65 0.18 5.13
N ALA A 162 -0.98 -0.94 4.86
CA ALA A 162 0.09 -0.97 3.87
C ALA A 162 -0.42 -0.57 2.45
N PRO A 163 0.36 0.23 1.69
CA PRO A 163 1.60 0.90 2.11
C PRO A 163 1.32 2.03 3.11
N GLN A 164 2.08 2.07 4.20
CA GLN A 164 1.88 3.07 5.24
C GLN A 164 2.39 4.44 4.77
N GLN A 165 1.50 5.44 4.83
CA GLN A 165 1.78 6.79 4.37
C GLN A 165 1.22 7.84 5.32
N MET A 166 1.92 8.95 5.44
CA MET A 166 1.48 10.14 6.15
C MET A 166 1.44 11.31 5.17
N GLN A 167 0.40 12.13 5.27
CA GLN A 167 0.21 13.33 4.46
C GLN A 167 -0.01 14.53 5.38
N LEU A 168 0.77 15.59 5.18
CA LEU A 168 0.58 16.85 5.85
C LEU A 168 0.06 17.86 4.83
N VAL A 169 -1.09 18.46 5.13
CA VAL A 169 -1.64 19.57 4.36
C VAL A 169 -1.38 20.84 5.14
N LEU A 170 -0.75 21.81 4.49
CA LEU A 170 -0.40 23.08 5.08
C LEU A 170 -1.54 24.09 4.93
N ASP A 171 -1.50 25.16 5.72
CA ASP A 171 -2.47 26.27 5.68
C ASP A 171 -2.55 26.98 4.30
N ASN A 172 -1.43 26.99 3.56
CA ASN A 172 -1.34 27.53 2.21
C ASN A 172 -1.84 26.56 1.12
N GLY A 173 -2.23 25.33 1.48
CA GLY A 173 -2.68 24.28 0.57
C GLY A 173 -1.57 23.37 0.02
N ASP A 174 -0.30 23.64 0.34
CA ASP A 174 0.80 22.72 0.00
C ASP A 174 0.61 21.38 0.72
N THR A 175 1.13 20.32 0.11
CA THR A 175 0.95 18.96 0.58
C THR A 175 2.29 18.23 0.60
N LEU A 176 2.68 17.73 1.76
CA LEU A 176 3.86 16.89 1.96
C LEU A 176 3.41 15.44 2.17
N THR A 177 3.95 14.52 1.38
CA THR A 177 3.68 13.08 1.49
C THR A 177 4.92 12.37 1.98
N PHE A 178 4.73 11.51 2.97
CA PHE A 178 5.76 10.72 3.60
C PHE A 178 5.42 9.24 3.54
N ASP A 179 6.41 8.43 3.25
CA ASP A 179 6.32 6.98 3.32
C ASP A 179 6.90 6.49 4.64
N SER A 180 6.31 5.43 5.20
CA SER A 180 6.84 4.80 6.41
C SER A 180 8.27 4.32 6.16
N SER A 181 9.16 4.61 7.08
CA SER A 181 10.52 4.07 7.09
C SER A 181 10.64 3.04 8.20
N THR A 182 10.83 1.78 7.82
CA THR A 182 11.25 0.75 8.78
C THR A 182 12.68 1.07 9.20
N LYS A 183 12.85 1.32 10.49
CA LYS A 183 14.16 1.57 11.11
C LYS A 183 15.01 0.30 11.13
#